data_AF-A0A9D2IMZ9-F1
#
_entry.id   AF-A0A9D2IMZ9-F1
#
_cell.length_a   1.000
_cell.length_b   1.000
_cell.length_c   1.000
_cell.angle_alpha   90.00
_cell.angle_beta   90.00
_cell.angle_gamma   90.00
#
_symmetry.space_group_name_H-M   'P 1'
#
loop_
_entity.id
_entity.type
_entity.pdbx_description
1 polymer ?
#
loop_
_entity_poly.entity_id
_entity_poly.type
_entity_poly.pdbx_seq_one_letter_code
_entity_poly.pdbx_strand_id
1 'polypeptide(L)'
;MPKNKLSLNFDGFAEILNKLEKLGKNSNDTAETALIESKHYVHKNLEDAMAAHNRTGQTERSLHYQDKIEWTGSIAEMGVGFDISGGGLPSIFLMYGTPRMSPDKKLYNAIFGNKTRKEISEIQSDIFRNYLRKVME
;
A
#
# COMPACT_ATOMS: atom_id res chain seq x y z
N MET A 1 -7.27 9.19 -12.77
CA MET A 1 -6.40 8.21 -12.09
C MET A 1 -7.06 6.83 -12.14
N PRO A 2 -6.31 5.73 -12.32
CA PRO A 2 -6.87 4.37 -12.26
C PRO A 2 -7.50 4.12 -10.89
N LYS A 3 -8.68 3.49 -10.84
CA LYS A 3 -9.48 3.31 -9.61
C LYS A 3 -8.82 2.45 -8.52
N ASN A 4 -7.75 1.72 -8.86
CA ASN A 4 -7.11 0.72 -7.99
C ASN A 4 -5.71 1.12 -7.49
N LYS A 5 -5.30 2.38 -7.64
CA LYS A 5 -4.00 2.86 -7.13
C LYS A 5 -4.16 3.49 -5.75
N LEU A 6 -3.25 3.15 -4.83
CA LEU A 6 -3.01 3.86 -3.58
C LEU A 6 -1.86 4.83 -3.85
N SER A 7 -2.08 6.14 -3.63
CA SER A 7 -1.09 7.19 -3.92
C SER A 7 -0.47 7.72 -2.64
N LEU A 8 0.78 8.17 -2.73
CA LEU A 8 1.40 9.08 -1.77
C LEU A 8 0.68 10.44 -1.86
N ASN A 9 -0.35 10.62 -1.05
CA ASN A 9 -1.04 11.90 -0.97
C ASN A 9 -1.68 12.05 0.42
N PHE A 10 -1.19 13.02 1.17
CA PHE A 10 -1.69 13.37 2.49
C PHE A 10 -1.70 14.89 2.66
N ASP A 11 -2.48 15.38 3.61
CA ASP A 11 -2.61 16.81 3.86
C ASP A 11 -1.26 17.44 4.24
N GLY A 12 -0.83 18.43 3.45
CA GLY A 12 0.47 19.10 3.61
C GLY A 12 1.64 18.46 2.87
N PHE A 13 1.40 17.40 2.07
CA PHE A 13 2.46 16.74 1.30
C PHE A 13 3.26 17.70 0.39
N ALA A 14 2.56 18.53 -0.39
CA ALA A 14 3.18 19.52 -1.26
C ALA A 14 4.04 20.54 -0.50
N GLU A 15 3.61 20.94 0.70
CA GLU A 15 4.37 21.87 1.54
C GLU A 15 5.67 21.23 2.02
N ILE A 16 5.62 19.96 2.45
CA ILE A 16 6.82 19.22 2.88
C ILE A 16 7.79 19.07 1.70
N LEU A 17 7.31 18.65 0.53
CA LEU A 17 8.17 18.51 -0.66
C LEU A 17 8.85 19.83 -1.02
N ASN A 18 8.11 20.94 -1.04
CA ASN A 18 8.67 22.27 -1.29
C ASN A 18 9.76 22.65 -0.27
N LYS A 19 9.60 22.29 1.01
CA LYS A 19 10.62 22.53 2.04
C LYS A 19 11.86 21.68 1.80
N LEU A 20 11.70 20.39 1.48
CA LEU A 20 12.82 19.48 1.18
C LEU A 20 13.59 19.93 -0.07
N GLU A 21 12.89 20.37 -1.10
CA GLU A 21 13.50 20.88 -2.34
C GLU A 21 14.33 22.15 -2.08
N LYS A 22 13.81 23.10 -1.28
CA LYS A 22 14.56 24.30 -0.86
C LYS A 22 15.83 23.95 -0.06
N LEU A 23 15.83 22.84 0.65
CA LEU A 23 16.99 22.33 1.40
C LEU A 23 17.94 21.51 0.52
N GLY A 24 17.64 21.33 -0.77
CA GLY A 24 18.42 20.53 -1.71
C GLY A 24 18.48 19.04 -1.33
N LYS A 25 17.48 18.53 -0.61
CA LYS A 25 17.45 17.14 -0.12
C LYS A 25 16.67 16.24 -1.07
N ASN A 26 17.23 15.07 -1.36
CA ASN A 26 16.56 14.04 -2.14
C ASN A 26 15.51 13.31 -1.26
N SER A 27 14.26 13.30 -1.71
CA SER A 27 13.14 12.68 -1.01
C SER A 27 12.82 11.25 -1.48
N ASN A 28 13.57 10.73 -2.47
CA ASN A 28 13.33 9.40 -3.04
C ASN A 28 13.39 8.31 -1.97
N ASP A 29 14.45 8.25 -1.17
CA ASP A 29 14.59 7.25 -0.09
C ASP A 29 13.43 7.34 0.93
N THR A 30 12.92 8.54 1.17
CA THR A 30 11.77 8.79 2.05
C THR A 30 10.48 8.29 1.40
N ALA A 31 10.31 8.51 0.10
CA ALA A 31 9.19 7.97 -0.67
C ALA A 31 9.22 6.44 -0.71
N GLU A 32 10.40 5.84 -0.91
CA GLU A 32 10.57 4.39 -0.89
C GLU A 32 10.20 3.80 0.47
N THR A 33 10.73 4.38 1.55
CA THR A 33 10.39 3.99 2.92
C THR A 33 8.88 4.10 3.16
N ALA A 34 8.25 5.19 2.72
CA ALA A 34 6.82 5.39 2.88
C ALA A 34 5.99 4.36 2.11
N LEU A 35 6.42 3.95 0.91
CA LEU A 35 5.77 2.89 0.15
C LEU A 35 5.92 1.53 0.83
N ILE A 36 7.10 1.21 1.36
CA ILE A 36 7.39 -0.07 2.04
C ILE A 36 6.52 -0.21 3.29
N GLU A 37 6.53 0.78 4.17
CA GLU A 37 5.76 0.77 5.42
C GLU A 37 4.24 0.72 5.13
N SER A 38 3.78 1.46 4.12
CA SER A 38 2.38 1.40 3.68
C SER A 38 2.00 0.00 3.19
N LYS A 39 2.87 -0.65 2.40
CA LYS A 39 2.66 -2.00 1.91
C LYS A 39 2.63 -3.00 3.06
N HIS A 40 3.53 -2.92 4.02
CA HIS A 40 3.58 -3.82 5.18
C HIS A 40 2.29 -3.74 6.00
N TYR A 41 1.75 -2.54 6.21
CA TYR A 41 0.45 -2.37 6.86
C TYR A 41 -0.69 -3.05 6.09
N VAL A 42 -0.78 -2.86 4.78
CA VAL A 42 -1.79 -3.54 3.94
C VAL A 42 -1.59 -5.05 3.95
N HIS A 43 -0.34 -5.51 3.86
CA HIS A 43 0.01 -6.92 3.85
C HIS A 43 -0.46 -7.62 5.11
N LYS A 44 -0.19 -7.04 6.29
CA LYS A 44 -0.67 -7.57 7.57
C LYS A 44 -2.19 -7.69 7.62
N ASN A 45 -2.91 -6.67 7.15
CA ASN A 45 -4.37 -6.71 7.09
C ASN A 45 -4.89 -7.80 6.12
N LEU A 46 -4.15 -8.07 5.04
CA LEU A 46 -4.47 -9.12 4.08
C LEU A 46 -4.25 -10.51 4.66
N GLU A 47 -3.14 -10.76 5.34
CA GLU A 47 -2.87 -12.03 6.05
C GLU A 47 -3.98 -12.31 7.08
N ASP A 48 -4.32 -11.32 7.91
CA ASP A 48 -5.38 -11.42 8.92
C ASP A 48 -6.76 -11.69 8.29
N ALA A 49 -7.02 -11.20 7.08
CA ALA A 49 -8.26 -11.46 6.35
C ALA A 49 -8.26 -12.84 5.66
N MET A 50 -7.10 -13.26 5.14
CA MET A 50 -6.92 -14.53 4.44
C MET A 50 -6.91 -15.75 5.36
N ALA A 51 -6.70 -15.57 6.67
CA ALA A 51 -6.81 -16.64 7.66
C ALA A 51 -8.16 -17.40 7.59
N ALA A 52 -9.24 -16.74 7.16
CA ALA A 52 -10.56 -17.38 6.94
C ALA A 52 -10.66 -18.19 5.64
N HIS A 53 -9.69 -18.08 4.74
CA HIS A 53 -9.70 -18.60 3.37
C HIS A 53 -8.49 -19.50 3.08
N ASN A 54 -8.32 -20.55 3.89
CA ASN A 54 -7.08 -21.34 3.94
C ASN A 54 -7.16 -22.75 3.32
N ARG A 55 -8.15 -23.04 2.46
CA ARG A 55 -8.40 -24.40 1.94
C ARG A 55 -7.16 -25.10 1.36
N THR A 56 -6.34 -24.37 0.61
CA THR A 56 -5.05 -24.86 0.08
C THR A 56 -3.87 -23.95 0.41
N GLY A 57 -4.15 -22.77 1.01
CA GLY A 57 -3.16 -21.71 1.22
C GLY A 57 -2.51 -21.17 -0.06
N GLN A 58 -2.99 -21.51 -1.26
CA GLN A 58 -2.36 -21.06 -2.51
C GLN A 58 -2.55 -19.55 -2.74
N THR A 59 -3.76 -19.05 -2.51
CA THR A 59 -4.08 -17.62 -2.66
C THR A 59 -3.27 -16.77 -1.68
N GLU A 60 -3.18 -17.17 -0.42
CA GLU A 60 -2.36 -16.47 0.58
C GLU A 60 -0.88 -16.42 0.17
N ARG A 61 -0.31 -17.55 -0.25
CA ARG A 61 1.07 -17.62 -0.76
C ARG A 61 1.35 -16.77 -1.99
N SER A 62 0.32 -16.36 -2.73
CA SER A 62 0.47 -15.46 -3.89
C SER A 62 0.55 -13.98 -3.52
N LEU A 63 0.45 -13.62 -2.23
CA LEU A 63 0.67 -12.25 -1.78
C LEU A 63 2.06 -11.75 -2.21
N HIS A 64 2.14 -10.49 -2.65
CA HIS A 64 3.40 -9.87 -3.02
C HIS A 64 4.26 -9.62 -1.77
N TYR A 65 5.11 -10.58 -1.40
CA TYR A 65 6.03 -10.45 -0.27
C TYR A 65 7.23 -9.54 -0.57
N GLN A 66 7.69 -9.48 -1.82
CA GLN A 66 8.90 -8.71 -2.18
C GLN A 66 8.63 -7.20 -2.24
N ASP A 67 9.47 -6.41 -1.57
CA ASP A 67 9.43 -4.95 -1.61
C ASP A 67 10.16 -4.43 -2.85
N LYS A 68 9.58 -4.70 -4.02
CA LYS A 68 10.10 -4.24 -5.31
C LYS A 68 9.47 -2.90 -5.67
N ILE A 69 10.31 -1.87 -5.72
CA ILE A 69 9.93 -0.52 -6.17
C ILE A 69 10.37 -0.35 -7.62
N GLU A 70 9.47 0.16 -8.45
CA GLU A 70 9.71 0.45 -9.86
C GLU A 70 9.63 1.96 -10.07
N TRP A 71 10.72 2.55 -10.56
CA TRP A 71 10.81 3.96 -10.90
C TRP A 71 10.55 4.17 -12.40
N THR A 72 9.57 5.01 -12.72
CA THR A 72 9.33 5.50 -14.08
C THR A 72 9.36 7.02 -14.06
N GLY A 73 10.52 7.60 -14.42
CA GLY A 73 10.75 9.03 -14.28
C GLY A 73 10.71 9.46 -12.81
N SER A 74 9.79 10.36 -12.46
CA SER A 74 9.60 10.84 -11.08
C SER A 74 8.55 10.06 -10.28
N ILE A 75 8.02 8.96 -10.84
CA ILE A 75 6.98 8.15 -10.21
C ILE A 75 7.61 6.86 -9.68
N ALA A 76 7.46 6.62 -8.38
CA ALA A 76 7.76 5.34 -7.74
C ALA A 76 6.47 4.55 -7.54
N GLU A 77 6.45 3.29 -7.96
CA GLU A 77 5.32 2.38 -7.78
C GLU A 77 5.78 1.09 -7.10
N MET A 78 4.88 0.48 -6.32
CA MET A 78 5.11 -0.83 -5.72
C MET A 78 3.83 -1.67 -5.80
N GLY A 79 4.00 -2.95 -6.15
CA GLY A 79 2.91 -3.91 -6.18
C GLY A 79 2.39 -4.24 -4.78
N VAL A 80 1.07 -4.19 -4.60
CA VAL A 80 0.37 -4.51 -3.35
C VAL A 80 -0.76 -5.49 -3.65
N GLY A 81 -0.98 -6.47 -2.79
CA GLY A 81 -2.02 -7.49 -2.95
C GLY A 81 -1.46 -8.80 -3.49
N PHE A 82 -2.19 -9.43 -4.42
CA PHE A 82 -1.96 -10.81 -4.85
C PHE A 82 -1.45 -10.89 -6.29
N ASP A 83 -0.53 -11.81 -6.55
CA ASP A 83 -0.14 -12.22 -7.89
C ASP A 83 -1.24 -13.07 -8.52
N ILE A 84 -2.01 -12.45 -9.42
CA ILE A 84 -3.14 -13.09 -10.09
C ILE A 84 -2.71 -14.32 -10.90
N SER A 85 -1.56 -14.27 -11.56
CA SER A 85 -1.07 -15.38 -12.39
C SER A 85 -0.46 -16.49 -11.53
N GLY A 86 0.15 -16.14 -10.40
CA GLY A 86 0.77 -17.04 -9.42
C GLY A 86 -0.21 -17.75 -8.48
N GLY A 87 -1.53 -17.68 -8.73
CA GLY A 87 -2.56 -18.33 -7.90
C GLY A 87 -3.41 -17.37 -7.06
N GLY A 88 -3.26 -16.06 -7.28
CA GLY A 88 -4.02 -15.01 -6.59
C GLY A 88 -5.39 -14.71 -7.17
N LEU A 89 -5.74 -15.24 -8.35
CA LEU A 89 -7.05 -15.04 -8.98
C LEU A 89 -8.26 -15.24 -8.03
N PRO A 90 -8.29 -16.23 -7.11
CA PRO A 90 -9.38 -16.40 -6.17
C PRO A 90 -9.62 -15.17 -5.27
N SER A 91 -8.59 -14.36 -4.99
CA SER A 91 -8.72 -13.14 -4.17
C SER A 91 -9.77 -12.17 -4.74
N ILE A 92 -9.88 -12.05 -6.06
CA ILE A 92 -10.86 -11.17 -6.71
C ILE A 92 -12.27 -11.67 -6.41
N PHE A 93 -12.52 -12.97 -6.56
CA PHE A 93 -13.81 -13.56 -6.27
C PHE A 93 -14.17 -13.51 -4.78
N LEU A 94 -13.16 -13.59 -3.89
CA LEU A 94 -13.37 -13.39 -2.46
C LEU A 94 -13.73 -11.93 -2.15
N MET A 95 -13.00 -10.96 -2.70
CA MET A 95 -13.22 -9.53 -2.45
C MET A 95 -14.56 -9.02 -3.00
N TYR A 96 -14.93 -9.43 -4.21
CA TYR A 96 -16.12 -8.92 -4.91
C TYR A 96 -17.33 -9.86 -4.86
N GLY A 97 -17.12 -11.10 -4.42
CA GLY A 97 -18.16 -12.13 -4.37
C GLY A 97 -18.38 -12.80 -5.72
N THR A 98 -19.33 -13.73 -5.71
CA THR A 98 -19.84 -14.44 -6.90
C THR A 98 -21.37 -14.53 -6.80
N PRO A 99 -22.11 -14.94 -7.84
CA PRO A 99 -23.56 -15.06 -7.77
C PRO A 99 -24.09 -15.94 -6.62
N ARG A 100 -23.24 -16.84 -6.08
CA ARG A 100 -23.60 -17.75 -4.98
C ARG A 100 -22.85 -17.48 -3.68
N MET A 101 -21.92 -16.52 -3.65
CA MET A 101 -21.12 -16.20 -2.47
C MET A 101 -21.03 -14.69 -2.28
N SER A 102 -21.41 -14.23 -1.09
CA SER A 102 -21.27 -12.82 -0.72
C SER A 102 -19.79 -12.39 -0.67
N PRO A 103 -19.48 -11.12 -0.98
CA PRO A 103 -18.13 -10.59 -0.88
C PRO A 103 -17.60 -10.63 0.55
N ASP A 104 -16.32 -10.97 0.70
CA ASP A 104 -15.58 -10.79 1.94
C ASP A 104 -15.17 -9.32 2.09
N LYS A 105 -15.97 -8.60 2.87
CA LYS A 105 -15.72 -7.19 3.16
C LYS A 105 -14.45 -6.96 3.97
N LYS A 106 -13.99 -7.92 4.78
CA LYS A 106 -12.75 -7.78 5.57
C LYS A 106 -11.57 -7.78 4.62
N LEU A 107 -11.52 -8.74 3.68
CA LEU A 107 -10.50 -8.82 2.65
C LEU A 107 -10.52 -7.61 1.71
N TYR A 108 -11.69 -7.20 1.24
CA TYR A 108 -11.82 -6.00 0.41
C TYR A 108 -11.32 -4.74 1.15
N ASN A 109 -11.74 -4.57 2.40
CA ASN A 109 -11.37 -3.39 3.19
C ASN A 109 -9.90 -3.37 3.60
N ALA A 110 -9.22 -4.53 3.64
CA ALA A 110 -7.79 -4.61 3.92
C ALA A 110 -6.94 -3.77 2.92
N ILE A 111 -7.42 -3.58 1.70
CA ILE A 111 -6.78 -2.73 0.67
C ILE A 111 -7.54 -1.43 0.47
N PHE A 112 -8.87 -1.51 0.29
CA PHE A 112 -9.66 -0.38 -0.22
C PHE A 112 -10.50 0.32 0.85
N GLY A 113 -10.48 -0.15 2.09
CA GLY A 113 -11.28 0.39 3.17
C GLY A 113 -10.86 1.80 3.56
N ASN A 114 -11.82 2.63 3.99
CA ASN A 114 -11.55 4.00 4.43
C ASN A 114 -10.55 4.06 5.59
N LYS A 115 -10.65 3.12 6.54
CA LYS A 115 -9.71 3.01 7.66
C LYS A 115 -8.28 2.73 7.15
N THR A 116 -8.14 1.75 6.24
CA THR A 116 -6.84 1.42 5.65
C THR A 116 -6.23 2.62 4.92
N ARG A 117 -7.02 3.31 4.10
CA ARG A 117 -6.54 4.52 3.39
C ARG A 117 -6.09 5.61 4.34
N LYS A 118 -6.83 5.81 5.44
CA LYS A 118 -6.48 6.77 6.48
C LYS A 118 -5.14 6.41 7.13
N GLU A 119 -4.95 5.15 7.52
CA GLU A 119 -3.69 4.73 8.14
C GLU A 119 -2.50 4.86 7.17
N ILE A 120 -2.68 4.45 5.91
CA ILE A 120 -1.64 4.64 4.89
C ILE A 120 -1.24 6.11 4.78
N SER A 121 -2.22 7.02 4.76
CA SER A 121 -1.96 8.46 4.74
C SER A 121 -1.21 8.94 5.99
N GLU A 122 -1.52 8.40 7.17
CA GLU A 122 -0.87 8.74 8.44
C GLU A 122 0.58 8.22 8.45
N ILE A 123 0.82 6.96 8.08
CA ILE A 123 2.16 6.36 7.93
C ILE A 123 3.04 7.22 7.01
N GLN A 124 2.53 7.55 5.83
CA GLN A 124 3.26 8.36 4.85
C GLN A 124 3.54 9.76 5.39
N SER A 125 2.54 10.41 6.01
CA SER A 125 2.69 11.73 6.62
C SER A 125 3.78 11.73 7.69
N ASP A 126 3.77 10.75 8.59
CA ASP A 126 4.70 10.70 9.71
C ASP A 126 6.14 10.46 9.24
N ILE A 127 6.34 9.60 8.24
CA ILE A 127 7.67 9.36 7.64
C ILE A 127 8.23 10.66 7.04
N PHE A 128 7.43 11.37 6.24
CA PHE A 128 7.86 12.62 5.61
C PHE A 128 8.07 13.75 6.63
N ARG A 129 7.21 13.88 7.65
CA ARG A 129 7.38 14.87 8.72
C ARG A 129 8.61 14.61 9.57
N ASN A 130 8.87 13.34 9.88
CA ASN A 130 10.07 12.94 10.63
C ASN A 130 11.34 13.19 9.83
N TYR A 131 11.33 12.90 8.52
CA TYR A 131 12.45 13.23 7.65
C TYR A 131 12.70 14.73 7.59
N LEU A 132 11.66 15.55 7.38
CA LEU A 132 11.77 17.00 7.38
C LEU A 132 12.35 17.54 8.69
N ARG A 133 11.91 17.01 9.84
CA ARG A 133 12.46 17.40 11.16
C ARG A 133 13.97 17.13 11.24
N LYS A 134 14.40 15.92 10.85
CA LYS A 134 15.81 15.51 10.87
C LYS A 134 16.73 16.34 9.99
N VAL A 135 16.22 16.89 8.87
CA VAL A 135 17.03 17.71 7.97
C VAL A 135 17.04 19.20 8.34
N MET A 136 16.15 19.61 9.24
CA MET A 136 16.09 20.97 9.77
C MET A 136 16.90 21.16 11.07
N GLU A 137 17.22 20.07 11.77
CA GLU A 137 18.17 20.03 12.89
C GLU A 137 19.62 20.14 12.40
#